data_AF-A0A3R7VJE2-F1
#
_entry.id   AF-A0A3R7VJE2-F1
#
_cell.length_a   1.000
_cell.length_b   1.000
_cell.length_c   1.000
_cell.angle_alpha   90.00
_cell.angle_beta   90.00
_cell.angle_gamma   90.00
#
_symmetry.space_group_name_H-M   'P 1'
#
loop_
_entity.id
_entity.type
_entity.pdbx_description
1 polymer ?
#
loop_
_entity_poly.entity_id
_entity_poly.type
_entity_poly.pdbx_seq_one_letter_code
_entity_poly.pdbx_strand_id
1 'polypeptide(L)'
;MGDDLPLLTMVKSKEISESPERLAKESVELLNTLTSLCSFYTIEDFVSFIFSEKFTRLIDYDDPWVVFEIGLYLDHQKNIQFIPSKNNYLFVDNVKIDWNNGSLSSKNRDEITSELGKWCEVAFNPNSRFE
;
A
#
# COMPACT_ATOMS: atom_id res chain seq x y z
N MET A 1 -5.88 -1.65 -24.13
CA MET A 1 -6.93 -2.11 -23.21
C MET A 1 -6.75 -1.29 -21.94
N GLY A 2 -7.70 -0.40 -21.62
CA GLY A 2 -7.78 0.33 -20.34
C GLY A 2 -6.68 1.34 -20.01
N ASP A 3 -6.36 2.29 -20.89
CA ASP A 3 -5.37 3.36 -20.60
C ASP A 3 -5.87 4.41 -19.58
N ASP A 4 -7.08 4.26 -19.02
CA ASP A 4 -7.75 5.27 -18.20
C ASP A 4 -8.25 4.74 -16.84
N LEU A 5 -7.99 3.46 -16.53
CA LEU A 5 -8.38 2.90 -15.23
C LEU A 5 -7.19 2.92 -14.27
N PRO A 6 -7.41 3.25 -12.98
CA PRO A 6 -6.35 3.17 -12.01
C PRO A 6 -5.88 1.72 -11.85
N LEU A 7 -4.60 1.56 -11.52
CA LEU A 7 -3.96 0.26 -11.34
C LEU A 7 -4.18 -0.25 -9.91
N LEU A 8 -3.90 0.61 -8.94
CA LEU A 8 -3.89 0.31 -7.52
C LEU A 8 -4.91 1.16 -6.78
N THR A 9 -5.40 0.62 -5.69
CA THR A 9 -6.25 1.30 -4.73
C THR A 9 -5.62 1.17 -3.36
N MET A 10 -5.73 2.21 -2.54
CA MET A 10 -5.29 2.21 -1.15
C MET A 10 -6.43 2.70 -0.27
N VAL A 11 -6.68 1.98 0.82
CA VAL A 11 -7.64 2.40 1.84
C VAL A 11 -7.11 2.07 3.22
N LYS A 12 -7.44 2.88 4.22
CA LYS A 12 -7.22 2.56 5.62
C LYS A 12 -8.00 1.29 5.96
N SER A 13 -7.28 0.25 6.36
CA SER A 13 -7.87 -1.04 6.70
C SER A 13 -8.27 -1.07 8.18
N LYS A 14 -7.31 -0.81 9.08
CA LYS A 14 -7.55 -0.85 10.53
C LYS A 14 -6.48 -0.09 11.30
N GLU A 15 -6.79 0.22 12.55
CA GLU A 15 -5.82 0.67 13.56
C GLU A 15 -5.40 -0.56 14.38
N ILE A 16 -4.09 -0.72 14.60
CA ILE A 16 -3.51 -1.86 15.32
C ILE A 16 -2.92 -1.47 16.68
N SER A 17 -2.76 -0.17 16.91
CA SER A 17 -2.28 0.41 18.17
C SER A 17 -3.02 1.72 18.43
N GLU A 18 -2.88 2.26 19.64
CA GLU A 18 -3.43 3.58 19.95
C GLU A 18 -2.86 4.63 18.99
N SER A 19 -3.74 5.47 18.44
CA SER A 19 -3.32 6.58 17.61
C SER A 19 -2.37 7.48 18.41
N PRO A 20 -1.31 8.01 17.79
CA PRO A 20 -0.41 8.93 18.48
C PRO A 20 -1.19 10.09 19.11
N GLU A 21 -0.92 10.40 20.39
CA GLU A 21 -1.67 11.42 21.15
C GLU A 21 -1.65 12.82 20.49
N ARG A 22 -0.73 13.07 19.56
CA ARG A 22 -0.57 14.32 18.82
C ARG A 22 -0.36 14.09 17.32
N LEU A 23 -1.39 13.63 16.62
CA LEU A 23 -1.42 13.75 15.16
C LEU A 23 -1.59 15.21 14.77
N ALA A 24 -0.76 15.69 13.83
CA ALA A 24 -0.95 17.00 13.24
C ALA A 24 -2.31 17.04 12.51
N LYS A 25 -2.94 18.21 12.45
CA LYS A 25 -4.23 18.38 11.75
C LYS A 25 -4.17 17.84 10.31
N GLU A 26 -3.09 18.14 9.60
CA GLU A 26 -2.85 17.65 8.23
C GLU A 26 -2.79 16.12 8.14
N SER A 27 -2.20 15.46 9.14
CA SER A 27 -2.13 13.98 9.21
C SER A 27 -3.52 13.38 9.45
N VAL A 28 -4.34 14.01 10.30
CA VAL A 28 -5.74 13.59 10.51
C VAL A 28 -6.57 13.76 9.23
N GLU A 29 -6.40 14.88 8.54
CA GLU A 29 -7.08 15.13 7.25
C GLU A 29 -6.66 14.09 6.20
N LEU A 30 -5.37 13.79 6.10
CA LEU A 30 -4.86 12.74 5.22
C LEU A 30 -5.44 11.36 5.57
N LEU A 31 -5.47 11.01 6.86
CA LEU A 31 -6.03 9.73 7.32
C LEU A 31 -7.52 9.61 6.99
N ASN A 32 -8.28 10.70 7.14
CA ASN A 32 -9.68 10.75 6.74
C ASN A 32 -9.84 10.58 5.24
N THR A 33 -8.97 11.19 4.43
CA THR A 33 -8.93 10.96 2.98
C THR A 33 -8.64 9.50 2.67
N LEU A 34 -7.66 8.89 3.32
CA LEU A 34 -7.30 7.48 3.15
C LEU A 34 -8.35 6.51 3.69
N THR A 35 -9.29 6.97 4.52
CA THR A 35 -10.47 6.18 4.90
C THR A 35 -11.44 6.05 3.72
N SER A 36 -11.40 7.00 2.79
CA SER A 36 -12.02 6.84 1.47
C SER A 36 -11.01 6.17 0.53
N LEU A 37 -11.50 5.25 -0.31
CA LEU A 37 -10.66 4.54 -1.26
C LEU A 37 -9.93 5.54 -2.18
N CYS A 38 -8.60 5.53 -2.13
CA CYS A 38 -7.73 6.35 -2.96
C CYS A 38 -7.20 5.50 -4.11
N SER A 39 -7.29 5.99 -5.35
CA SER A 39 -6.88 5.26 -6.55
C SER A 39 -5.60 5.84 -7.14
N PHE A 40 -4.72 4.98 -7.63
CA PHE A 40 -3.44 5.33 -8.25
C PHE A 40 -3.35 4.71 -9.64
N TYR A 41 -2.97 5.52 -10.63
CA TYR A 41 -2.87 5.09 -12.02
C TYR A 41 -1.62 4.26 -12.30
N THR A 42 -0.55 4.51 -11.56
CA THR A 42 0.71 3.77 -11.70
C THR A 42 1.27 3.39 -10.33
N ILE A 43 2.18 2.40 -10.32
CA ILE A 43 2.97 2.09 -9.13
C ILE A 43 3.83 3.29 -8.73
N GLU A 44 4.34 4.06 -9.69
CA GLU A 44 5.14 5.25 -9.42
C GLU A 44 4.36 6.34 -8.69
N ASP A 45 3.09 6.54 -9.02
CA ASP A 45 2.20 7.46 -8.30
C ASP A 45 2.00 7.02 -6.85
N PHE A 46 1.71 5.73 -6.65
CA PHE A 46 1.56 5.14 -5.32
C PHE A 46 2.85 5.27 -4.49
N VAL A 47 3.99 4.90 -5.07
CA VAL A 47 5.29 4.99 -4.40
C VAL A 47 5.63 6.44 -4.09
N SER A 48 5.42 7.36 -5.04
CA SER A 48 5.62 8.80 -4.79
C SER A 48 4.75 9.31 -3.65
N PHE A 49 3.53 8.81 -3.52
CA PHE A 49 2.62 9.15 -2.43
C PHE A 49 3.12 8.66 -1.06
N ILE A 50 3.51 7.39 -0.92
CA ILE A 50 3.98 6.84 0.38
C ILE A 50 5.35 7.39 0.81
N PHE A 51 6.10 7.99 -0.12
CA PHE A 51 7.33 8.73 0.16
C PHE A 51 7.13 10.25 0.24
N SER A 52 5.89 10.74 0.07
CA SER A 52 5.59 12.16 0.19
C SER A 52 5.72 12.63 1.64
N GLU A 53 6.10 13.89 1.82
CA GLU A 53 6.26 14.50 3.15
C GLU A 53 4.99 14.36 4.01
N LYS A 54 3.81 14.45 3.39
CA LYS A 54 2.52 14.32 4.06
C LYS A 54 2.31 12.91 4.62
N PHE A 55 2.60 11.89 3.82
CA PHE A 55 2.47 10.50 4.25
C PHE A 55 3.54 10.13 5.26
N THR A 56 4.80 10.54 5.05
CA THR A 56 5.88 10.26 6.00
C THR A 56 5.60 10.89 7.36
N ARG A 57 4.99 12.08 7.43
CA ARG A 57 4.58 12.70 8.70
C ARG A 57 3.48 11.92 9.42
N LEU A 58 2.57 11.26 8.70
CA LEU A 58 1.51 10.44 9.29
C LEU A 58 2.07 9.18 9.98
N ILE A 59 3.19 8.67 9.48
CA ILE A 59 3.78 7.37 9.87
C ILE A 59 5.15 7.52 10.56
N ASP A 60 5.57 8.74 10.92
CA ASP A 60 6.85 9.04 11.59
C ASP A 60 6.84 8.65 13.08
N TYR A 61 6.42 7.42 13.37
CA TYR A 61 6.35 6.84 14.70
C TYR A 61 7.08 5.48 14.68
N ASP A 62 7.78 5.17 15.77
CA ASP A 62 8.56 3.93 15.87
C ASP A 62 7.66 2.69 15.80
N ASP A 63 6.52 2.72 16.49
CA ASP A 63 5.53 1.65 16.44
C ASP A 63 4.48 1.88 15.34
N PRO A 64 4.22 0.89 14.47
CA PRO A 64 3.13 0.98 13.51
C PRO A 64 1.79 0.97 14.25
N TRP A 65 0.92 1.91 13.91
CA TRP A 65 -0.39 2.08 14.56
C TRP A 65 -1.56 1.96 13.59
N VAL A 66 -1.30 2.10 12.29
CA VAL A 66 -2.30 2.02 11.22
C VAL A 66 -1.86 1.03 10.15
N VAL A 67 -2.83 0.29 9.62
CA VAL A 67 -2.66 -0.64 8.51
C VAL A 67 -3.51 -0.16 7.35
N PHE A 68 -2.90 -0.13 6.18
CA PHE A 68 -3.57 0.15 4.92
C PHE A 68 -3.72 -1.14 4.11
N GLU A 69 -4.76 -1.19 3.28
CA GLU A 69 -4.95 -2.22 2.29
C GLU A 69 -4.68 -1.63 0.91
N ILE A 70 -3.84 -2.31 0.14
CA ILE A 70 -3.52 -1.98 -1.24
C ILE A 70 -4.15 -3.06 -2.12
N GLY A 71 -5.19 -2.72 -2.87
CA GLY A 71 -5.88 -3.65 -3.76
C GLY A 71 -5.65 -3.32 -5.23
N LEU A 72 -5.74 -4.33 -6.10
CA LEU A 72 -5.90 -4.08 -7.53
C LEU A 72 -7.26 -3.45 -7.81
N TYR A 73 -7.31 -2.44 -8.65
CA TYR A 73 -8.58 -1.77 -8.99
C TYR A 73 -9.56 -2.70 -9.71
N LEU A 74 -9.06 -3.56 -10.62
CA LEU A 74 -9.92 -4.49 -11.37
C LEU A 74 -10.37 -5.69 -10.53
N ASP A 75 -9.70 -5.98 -9.41
CA ASP A 75 -9.96 -7.16 -8.59
C ASP A 75 -9.52 -6.92 -7.14
N HIS A 76 -10.43 -6.36 -6.33
CA HIS A 76 -10.16 -6.05 -4.93
C HIS A 76 -9.94 -7.29 -4.04
N GLN A 77 -10.21 -8.51 -4.54
CA GLN A 77 -9.83 -9.74 -3.83
C GLN A 77 -8.31 -9.94 -3.83
N LYS A 78 -7.60 -9.32 -4.77
CA LYS A 78 -6.15 -9.29 -4.80
C LYS A 78 -5.63 -8.06 -4.09
N ASN A 79 -5.14 -8.25 -2.87
CA ASN A 79 -4.66 -7.15 -2.04
C ASN A 79 -3.43 -7.52 -1.19
N ILE A 80 -2.70 -6.46 -0.81
CA ILE A 80 -1.56 -6.46 0.09
C ILE A 80 -1.93 -5.63 1.32
N GLN A 81 -1.51 -6.06 2.51
CA GLN A 81 -1.48 -5.20 3.69
C GLN A 81 -0.22 -4.37 3.70
N PHE A 82 -0.38 -3.07 3.90
CA PHE A 82 0.73 -2.14 4.06
C PHE A 82 0.75 -1.62 5.49
N ILE A 83 1.85 -1.91 6.18
CA ILE A 83 2.10 -1.58 7.58
C ILE A 83 3.33 -0.64 7.60
N PRO A 84 3.11 0.67 7.48
CA PRO A 84 4.18 1.65 7.55
C PRO A 84 4.63 1.94 8.98
N SER A 85 5.93 2.13 9.15
CA SER A 85 6.56 2.66 10.36
C SER A 85 7.66 3.66 9.99
N LYS A 86 8.17 4.39 10.97
CA LYS A 86 9.27 5.34 10.78
C LYS A 86 10.49 4.72 10.11
N ASN A 87 10.85 3.49 10.47
CA ASN A 87 12.11 2.89 10.02
C ASN A 87 11.93 1.89 8.86
N ASN A 88 10.70 1.41 8.62
CA ASN A 88 10.48 0.32 7.68
C ASN A 88 9.07 0.32 7.10
N TYR A 89 8.93 -0.04 5.82
CA TYR A 89 7.64 -0.31 5.19
C TYR A 89 7.48 -1.82 5.01
N LEU A 90 6.46 -2.38 5.63
CA LEU A 90 6.13 -3.78 5.52
C LEU A 90 4.89 -3.95 4.64
N PHE A 91 5.04 -4.72 3.57
CA PHE A 91 4.00 -5.14 2.66
C PHE A 91 3.79 -6.64 2.86
N VAL A 92 2.56 -7.09 3.08
CA VAL A 92 2.21 -8.50 3.29
C VAL A 92 1.17 -8.91 2.28
N ASP A 93 1.46 -9.92 1.48
CA ASP A 93 0.51 -10.45 0.52
C ASP A 93 -0.57 -11.28 1.23
N ASN A 94 -1.84 -10.90 1.07
CA ASN A 94 -2.96 -11.64 1.65
C ASN A 94 -3.47 -12.78 0.77
N VAL A 95 -3.07 -12.79 -0.51
CA VAL A 95 -3.63 -13.66 -1.55
C VAL A 95 -2.86 -14.98 -1.65
N LYS A 96 -1.70 -15.06 -1.00
CA LYS A 96 -0.69 -16.12 -1.11
C LYS A 96 -0.30 -16.39 -2.56
N ILE A 97 -0.19 -15.32 -3.35
CA ILE A 97 0.49 -15.44 -4.64
C ILE A 97 2.00 -15.54 -4.34
N ASP A 98 2.74 -16.32 -5.13
CA ASP A 98 4.16 -16.61 -4.92
C ASP A 98 5.05 -15.37 -5.16
N TRP A 99 4.81 -14.32 -4.39
CA TRP A 99 5.47 -13.03 -4.46
C TRP A 99 6.29 -12.81 -3.19
N ASN A 100 7.60 -12.65 -3.36
CA ASN A 100 8.58 -12.35 -2.32
C ASN A 100 8.39 -13.14 -1.01
N ASN A 101 8.13 -14.45 -1.11
CA ASN A 101 7.90 -15.33 0.03
C ASN A 101 6.74 -14.87 0.98
N GLY A 102 5.79 -14.11 0.43
CA GLY A 102 4.58 -13.61 1.10
C GLY A 102 4.68 -12.21 1.70
N SER A 103 5.86 -11.58 1.75
CA SER A 103 6.00 -10.23 2.31
C SER A 103 7.26 -9.50 1.84
N LEU A 104 7.19 -8.18 1.69
CA LEU A 104 8.32 -7.29 1.42
C LEU A 104 8.52 -6.32 2.58
N SER A 105 9.75 -6.23 3.07
CA SER A 105 10.15 -5.28 4.10
C SER A 105 11.28 -4.43 3.57
N SER A 106 10.98 -3.21 3.13
CA SER A 106 12.00 -2.30 2.59
C SER A 106 11.57 -0.85 2.76
N LYS A 107 12.52 0.08 2.83
CA LYS A 107 12.28 1.53 2.69
C LYS A 107 12.99 2.11 1.47
N ASN A 108 13.51 1.24 0.60
CA ASN A 108 14.14 1.64 -0.65
C ASN A 108 13.06 1.84 -1.72
N ARG A 109 13.01 3.05 -2.28
CA ARG A 109 12.01 3.43 -3.26
C ARG A 109 12.06 2.57 -4.53
N ASP A 110 13.24 2.32 -5.06
CA ASP A 110 13.45 1.54 -6.29
C ASP A 110 13.07 0.06 -6.08
N GLU A 111 13.44 -0.49 -4.92
CA GLU A 111 13.08 -1.86 -4.55
C GLU A 111 11.57 -2.03 -4.41
N ILE A 112 10.89 -1.14 -3.68
CA ILE A 112 9.44 -1.17 -3.52
C ILE A 112 8.74 -1.04 -4.87
N THR A 113 9.22 -0.14 -5.73
CA THR A 113 8.65 0.04 -7.08
C THR A 113 8.78 -1.23 -7.90
N SER A 114 9.97 -1.85 -7.91
CA SER A 114 10.21 -3.08 -8.66
C SER A 114 9.37 -4.25 -8.14
N GLU A 115 9.34 -4.44 -6.82
CA GLU A 115 8.64 -5.56 -6.21
C GLU A 115 7.11 -5.43 -6.32
N LEU A 116 6.55 -4.23 -6.12
CA LEU A 116 5.12 -4.00 -6.37
C LEU A 116 4.76 -4.14 -7.86
N GLY A 117 5.69 -3.82 -8.77
CA GLY A 117 5.59 -4.14 -10.19
C GLY A 117 5.37 -5.62 -10.43
N LYS A 118 6.28 -6.45 -9.92
CA LYS A 118 6.18 -7.90 -10.03
C LYS A 118 4.89 -8.43 -9.39
N TRP A 119 4.52 -7.93 -8.22
CA TRP A 119 3.26 -8.32 -7.58
C TRP A 119 2.06 -8.03 -8.47
N CYS A 120 2.00 -6.82 -9.03
CA CYS A 120 0.95 -6.43 -9.95
C CYS A 120 0.92 -7.36 -11.16
N GLU A 121 2.06 -7.64 -11.80
CA GLU A 121 2.12 -8.55 -12.95
C GLU A 121 1.57 -9.94 -12.64
N VAL A 122 1.93 -10.52 -11.48
CA VAL A 122 1.43 -11.84 -11.04
C VAL A 122 -0.06 -11.77 -10.69
N ALA A 123 -0.48 -10.73 -9.98
CA ALA A 123 -1.87 -10.55 -9.56
C ALA A 123 -2.81 -10.21 -10.73
N PHE A 124 -2.34 -9.44 -11.72
CA PHE A 124 -3.10 -9.12 -12.93
C PHE A 124 -3.24 -10.33 -13.85
N ASN A 125 -2.36 -11.32 -13.75
CA ASN A 125 -2.28 -12.41 -14.71
C ASN A 125 -3.63 -13.18 -14.75
N PRO A 126 -4.45 -12.98 -15.80
CA PRO A 126 -5.79 -13.58 -15.87
C PRO A 126 -5.74 -15.10 -16.09
N ASN A 127 -4.56 -15.61 -16.46
CA ASN A 127 -4.29 -17.02 -16.72
C ASN A 127 -3.55 -17.73 -15.59
N SER A 128 -3.34 -17.10 -14.42
CA SER A 128 -2.64 -17.78 -13.31
C SER A 128 -3.54 -18.75 -12.51
N ARG A 129 -4.83 -18.82 -12.85
CA ARG A 129 -5.67 -19.99 -12.57
C ARG A 129 -5.53 -20.94 -13.76
N PHE A 130 -5.30 -22.22 -13.48
CA PHE A 130 -5.13 -23.35 -14.40
C PHE A 130 -3.68 -23.70 -14.78
N GLU A 131 -2.97 -24.34 -13.84
CA GLU A 131 -2.50 -25.71 -14.10
C GLU A 131 -3.45 -26.70 -13.42
#